data_AF-A0A960EZ32-F1
#
_entry.id   AF-A0A960EZ32-F1
#
_cell.length_a   1.000
_cell.length_b   1.000
_cell.length_c   1.000
_cell.angle_alpha   90.00
_cell.angle_beta   90.00
_cell.angle_gamma   90.00
#
_symmetry.space_group_name_H-M   'P 1'
#
loop_
_entity.id
_entity.type
_entity.pdbx_description
1 polymer ?
#
loop_
_entity_poly.entity_id
_entity_poly.type
_entity_poly.pdbx_seq_one_letter_code
_entity_poly.pdbx_strand_id
1 'polypeptide(L)'
;MAELTLSAGDIAAALKKNLEGFEPSLEARTVGRVAEVGDGIARVSGLPDCAVNELLEFEDGTVGLALNLEEAAIGAVVLGNAEGIEEGQ
;
A
#
# COMPACT_ATOMS: atom_id res chain seq x y z
N MET A 1 31.22 11.58 19.91
CA MET A 1 30.79 11.61 18.49
C MET A 1 31.19 10.27 17.93
N ALA A 2 30.24 9.33 17.76
CA ALA A 2 30.54 8.03 17.19
C ALA A 2 30.70 8.21 15.68
N GLU A 3 31.91 8.00 15.16
CA GLU A 3 32.14 7.83 13.72
C GLU A 3 31.40 6.55 13.29
N LEU A 4 30.23 6.71 12.67
CA LEU A 4 29.60 5.64 11.91
C LEU A 4 30.38 5.47 10.61
N THR A 5 31.43 4.65 10.66
CA THR A 5 32.14 4.18 9.47
C THR A 5 31.25 3.15 8.76
N LEU A 6 30.40 3.62 7.85
CA LEU A 6 29.59 2.74 7.02
C LEU A 6 30.50 1.97 6.05
N SER A 7 30.90 0.74 6.39
CA SER A 7 31.75 -0.09 5.53
C SER A 7 30.90 -0.80 4.47
N ALA A 8 31.43 -0.93 3.25
CA ALA A 8 30.75 -1.67 2.18
C ALA A 8 30.48 -3.13 2.56
N GLY A 9 31.31 -3.71 3.44
CA GLY A 9 31.13 -5.08 3.95
C GLY A 9 29.90 -5.21 4.84
N ASP A 10 29.61 -4.20 5.67
CA ASP A 10 28.44 -4.21 6.55
C ASP A 10 27.14 -4.07 5.76
N ILE A 11 27.15 -3.24 4.71
CA ILE A 11 26.00 -3.09 3.80
C ILE A 11 25.74 -4.40 3.05
N ALA A 12 26.78 -5.04 2.52
CA ALA A 12 26.66 -6.32 1.82
C ALA A 12 26.16 -7.44 2.75
N ALA A 13 26.65 -7.49 3.99
CA ALA A 13 26.21 -8.46 4.99
C ALA A 13 24.73 -8.26 5.37
N ALA A 14 24.29 -7.01 5.53
CA ALA A 14 22.90 -6.70 5.83
C ALA A 14 21.94 -7.08 4.70
N LEU A 15 22.31 -6.82 3.44
CA LEU A 15 21.53 -7.22 2.27
C LEU A 15 21.42 -8.74 2.17
N LYS A 16 22.55 -9.45 2.34
CA LYS A 16 22.58 -10.91 2.28
C LYS A 16 21.69 -11.54 3.36
N LYS A 17 21.73 -11.01 4.58
CA LYS A 17 20.89 -11.46 5.69
C LYS A 17 19.38 -11.25 5.43
N ASN A 18 18.98 -10.16 4.78
CA ASN A 18 17.57 -9.95 4.40
C ASN A 18 17.11 -10.94 3.33
N LEU A 19 18.00 -11.32 2.40
CA LEU A 19 17.68 -12.27 1.34
C LEU A 19 17.58 -13.72 1.84
N GLU A 20 18.40 -14.09 2.84
CA GLU A 20 18.41 -15.45 3.40
C GLU A 20 17.07 -15.89 4.00
N GLY A 21 16.20 -14.94 4.41
CA GLY A 21 14.86 -15.21 4.93
C GLY A 21 13.71 -14.91 3.96
N PHE A 22 14.01 -14.55 2.71
CA PHE A 22 12.97 -14.24 1.73
C PHE A 22 12.41 -15.54 1.14
N GLU A 23 11.22 -15.92 1.58
CA GLU A 23 10.45 -17.00 0.96
C GLU A 23 9.33 -16.39 0.10
N PRO A 24 9.30 -16.64 -1.22
CA PRO A 24 8.21 -16.18 -2.05
C PRO A 24 6.92 -16.92 -1.68
N SER A 25 5.97 -16.21 -1.08
CA SER A 25 4.62 -16.72 -0.85
C SER A 25 3.70 -16.34 -2.03
N LEU A 26 2.86 -17.28 -2.44
CA LEU A 26 1.74 -17.03 -3.35
C LEU A 26 0.51 -16.81 -2.48
N GLU A 27 0.13 -15.55 -2.29
CA GLU A 27 -1.07 -15.17 -1.55
C GLU A 27 -2.14 -14.70 -2.54
N ALA A 28 -3.33 -15.29 -2.44
CA ALA A 28 -4.49 -14.73 -3.11
C ALA A 28 -4.88 -13.44 -2.40
N ARG A 29 -4.99 -12.34 -3.16
CA ARG A 29 -5.44 -11.04 -2.65
C ARG A 29 -6.66 -10.58 -3.43
N THR A 30 -7.55 -9.89 -2.73
CA THR A 30 -8.70 -9.25 -3.35
C THR A 30 -8.26 -7.90 -3.90
N VAL A 31 -8.63 -7.60 -5.14
CA VAL A 31 -8.29 -6.34 -5.81
C VAL A 31 -9.56 -5.53 -6.06
N GLY A 32 -9.44 -4.22 -5.88
CA GLY A 32 -10.46 -3.24 -6.23
C GLY A 32 -10.02 -2.41 -7.42
N ARG A 33 -10.84 -1.44 -7.80
CA ARG A 33 -10.52 -0.47 -8.83
C ARG A 33 -10.95 0.93 -8.44
N VAL A 34 -10.07 1.92 -8.55
CA VAL A 34 -10.37 3.33 -8.27
C VAL A 34 -11.30 3.86 -9.35
N ALA A 35 -12.47 4.33 -8.94
CA ALA A 35 -13.46 4.96 -9.81
C ALA A 35 -13.25 6.48 -9.90
N GLU A 36 -12.85 7.11 -8.81
CA GLU A 36 -12.48 8.53 -8.78
C GLU A 36 -11.53 8.80 -7.61
N VAL A 37 -10.70 9.83 -7.73
CA VAL A 37 -9.86 10.33 -6.65
C VAL A 37 -9.82 11.85 -6.69
N GLY A 38 -9.95 12.48 -5.52
CA GLY A 38 -9.89 13.93 -5.39
C GLY A 38 -9.88 14.36 -3.92
N ASP A 39 -9.15 15.44 -3.63
CA ASP A 39 -9.07 16.06 -2.29
C ASP A 39 -8.74 15.06 -1.16
N GLY A 40 -7.88 14.08 -1.45
CA GLY A 40 -7.50 13.04 -0.48
C GLY A 40 -8.54 11.95 -0.22
N ILE A 41 -9.61 11.89 -1.03
CA ILE A 41 -10.62 10.83 -0.98
C ILE A 41 -10.59 10.07 -2.30
N ALA A 42 -10.49 8.74 -2.22
CA ALA A 42 -10.62 7.82 -3.34
C ALA A 42 -11.93 7.05 -3.21
N ARG A 43 -12.69 6.93 -4.30
CA ARG A 43 -13.77 5.96 -4.39
C ARG A 43 -13.25 4.72 -5.08
N VAL A 44 -13.39 3.58 -4.42
CA VAL A 44 -12.94 2.28 -4.90
C VAL A 44 -14.15 1.40 -5.13
N SER A 45 -14.18 0.71 -6.26
CA SER A 45 -15.18 -0.33 -6.57
C SER A 45 -14.54 -1.71 -6.41
N GLY A 46 -15.35 -2.73 -6.14
CA GLY A 46 -14.84 -4.07 -5.82
C GLY A 46 -14.56 -4.25 -4.33
N LEU A 47 -13.58 -5.10 -4.00
CA LEU A 47 -13.24 -5.49 -2.62
C LEU A 47 -14.49 -5.92 -1.79
N PRO A 48 -15.21 -6.99 -2.20
CA PRO A 48 -16.46 -7.40 -1.53
C PRO A 48 -16.29 -7.75 -0.05
N ASP A 49 -15.09 -8.14 0.36
CA ASP A 49 -14.77 -8.53 1.73
C ASP A 49 -14.12 -7.40 2.54
N CYS A 50 -14.08 -6.15 2.02
CA CYS A 50 -13.48 -5.01 2.70
C CYS A 50 -14.21 -4.68 4.02
N ALA A 51 -13.45 -4.52 5.08
CA ALA A 51 -13.96 -4.07 6.37
C ALA A 51 -13.86 -2.53 6.53
N VAL A 52 -14.74 -1.98 7.36
CA VAL A 52 -14.60 -0.59 7.83
C VAL A 52 -13.29 -0.45 8.60
N ASN A 53 -12.57 0.64 8.35
CA ASN A 53 -11.25 0.96 8.86
C ASN A 53 -10.14 -0.02 8.43
N GLU A 54 -10.34 -0.75 7.34
CA GLU A 54 -9.28 -1.54 6.73
C GLU A 54 -8.30 -0.65 5.97
N LEU A 55 -7.01 -1.03 5.98
CA LEU A 55 -5.98 -0.37 5.20
C LEU A 55 -5.99 -0.93 3.78
N LEU A 56 -6.12 -0.02 2.81
CA LEU A 56 -6.04 -0.33 1.40
C LEU A 56 -4.69 0.14 0.87
N GLU A 57 -4.02 -0.68 0.09
CA GLU A 57 -2.77 -0.32 -0.59
C GLU A 57 -3.09 0.00 -2.06
N PHE A 58 -2.68 1.18 -2.50
CA PHE A 58 -2.80 1.62 -3.90
C PHE A 58 -1.59 1.14 -4.72
N GLU A 59 -1.65 1.22 -6.05
CA GLU A 59 -0.59 0.68 -6.92
C GLU A 59 0.77 1.36 -6.72
N ASP A 60 0.77 2.64 -6.31
CA ASP A 60 1.96 3.43 -6.01
C ASP A 60 2.57 3.13 -4.62
N GLY A 61 1.93 2.24 -3.84
CA GLY A 61 2.28 1.92 -2.46
C GLY A 61 1.74 2.91 -1.43
N THR A 62 0.97 3.91 -1.85
CA THR A 62 0.25 4.78 -0.93
C THR A 62 -0.81 3.96 -0.20
N VAL A 63 -1.05 4.32 1.06
CA VAL A 63 -2.05 3.63 1.88
C VAL A 63 -3.29 4.50 2.01
N GLY A 64 -4.47 3.90 1.96
CA GLY A 64 -5.75 4.52 2.27
C GLY A 64 -6.46 3.80 3.41
N LEU A 65 -7.42 4.47 4.02
CA LEU A 65 -8.29 3.91 5.05
C LEU A 65 -9.73 3.85 4.53
N ALA A 66 -10.30 2.64 4.47
CA ALA A 66 -11.70 2.45 4.09
C ALA A 66 -12.63 3.00 5.19
N LEU A 67 -13.34 4.10 4.92
CA LEU A 67 -14.22 4.74 5.90
C LEU A 67 -15.69 4.49 5.63
N ASN A 68 -16.13 4.67 4.38
CA ASN A 68 -17.52 4.50 3.99
C ASN A 68 -17.67 3.26 3.11
N LEU A 69 -18.54 2.33 3.48
CA LEU A 69 -18.88 1.16 2.66
C LEU A 69 -20.31 1.34 2.12
N GLU A 70 -20.41 1.59 0.83
CA GLU A 70 -21.69 1.63 0.09
C GLU A 70 -21.87 0.32 -0.68
N GLU A 71 -23.08 0.08 -1.20
CA GLU A 71 -23.39 -1.17 -1.93
C GLU A 71 -22.53 -1.36 -3.19
N ALA A 72 -22.13 -0.26 -3.84
CA ALA A 72 -21.38 -0.29 -5.10
C ALA A 72 -19.99 0.37 -5.01
N ALA A 73 -19.66 1.03 -3.90
CA ALA A 73 -18.43 1.80 -3.78
C ALA A 73 -17.93 1.89 -2.33
N ILE A 74 -16.64 2.05 -2.18
CA ILE A 74 -15.94 2.22 -0.92
C ILE A 74 -15.28 3.60 -0.94
N GLY A 75 -15.63 4.45 0.01
CA GLY A 75 -14.95 5.72 0.25
C GLY A 75 -13.71 5.50 1.11
N ALA A 76 -12.53 5.64 0.53
CA ALA A 76 -11.25 5.51 1.19
C ALA A 76 -10.57 6.88 1.33
N VAL A 77 -10.06 7.19 2.51
CA VAL A 77 -9.24 8.38 2.74
C VAL A 77 -7.78 8.03 2.48
N VAL A 78 -7.13 8.78 1.61
CA VAL A 78 -5.72 8.59 1.25
C VAL A 78 -4.83 9.13 2.38
N LEU A 79 -3.97 8.27 2.93
CA LEU A 79 -3.00 8.60 3.97
C LEU A 79 -1.65 8.92 3.32
N GLY A 80 -1.60 10.01 2.55
CA GLY A 80 -0.40 10.37 1.80
C GLY A 80 -0.68 11.38 0.71
N ASN A 81 0.17 11.37 -0.33
CA ASN A 81 -0.05 12.18 -1.52
C ASN A 81 -0.94 11.39 -2.50
N ALA A 82 -2.04 12.00 -2.93
CA ALA A 82 -2.96 11.39 -3.89
C ALA A 82 -2.54 11.58 -5.37
N GLU A 83 -1.48 12.36 -5.65
CA GLU A 83 -1.00 12.63 -7.02
C GLU A 83 -0.58 11.36 -7.79
N GLY A 84 -0.20 10.29 -7.09
CA GLY A 84 0.19 9.00 -7.69
C GLY A 84 -0.98 8.05 -7.95
N ILE A 85 -2.19 8.40 -7.52
CA ILE A 85 -3.39 7.56 -7.64
C ILE A 85 -4.18 8.02 -8.86
N GLU A 86 -4.48 7.10 -9.78
CA GLU A 86 -5.23 7.39 -11.00
C GLU A 86 -6.56 6.62 -11.05
N GLU A 87 -7.53 7.15 -11.80
CA GLU A 87 -8.75 6.42 -12.11
C GLU A 87 -8.43 5.16 -12.92
N GLY A 88 -9.02 4.05 -12.51
CA GLY A 88 -8.91 2.78 -13.23
C GLY A 88 -7.71 1.93 -12.83
N GLN A 89 -6.89 2.35 -11.87
CA GLN A 89 -5.99 1.45 -11.14
C GLN A 89 -6.78 0.49 -10.26
#